data_AF-A0A5E4UL80-F1
#
_entry.id   AF-A0A5E4UL80-F1
#
_cell.length_a   1.000
_cell.length_b   1.000
_cell.length_c   1.000
_cell.angle_alpha   90.00
_cell.angle_beta   90.00
_cell.angle_gamma   90.00
#
_symmetry.space_group_name_H-M   'P 1'
#
loop_
_entity.id
_entity.type
_entity.pdbx_description
1 polymer ?
#
loop_
_entity_poly.entity_id
_entity_poly.type
_entity_poly.pdbx_seq_one_letter_code
_entity_poly.pdbx_strand_id
1 'polypeptide(L)' 'MTTTLDTSTEFKRWICLICGWIYNEAEGAPNDGLAPGTRWVDVPADWRCPECDVAKGDFALSEF' A
#
# COMPACT_ATOMS: atom_id res chain seq x y z
N MET A 1 23.41 -17.07 7.86
CA MET A 1 23.21 -16.92 6.41
C MET A 1 22.22 -15.77 6.23
N THR A 2 22.75 -14.55 6.26
CA THR A 2 22.85 -13.63 5.10
C THR A 2 21.57 -12.81 4.98
N THR A 3 21.56 -11.67 5.66
CA THR A 3 20.62 -10.57 5.48
C THR A 3 20.82 -10.03 4.07
N THR A 4 20.06 -10.53 3.11
CA THR A 4 20.02 -9.92 1.77
C THR A 4 19.04 -8.75 1.84
N LEU A 5 19.60 -7.57 2.08
CA LEU A 5 19.01 -6.30 1.69
C LEU A 5 18.81 -6.35 0.17
N ASP A 6 17.56 -6.53 -0.27
CA ASP A 6 17.17 -6.47 -1.68
C ASP A 6 16.98 -5.00 -2.08
N THR A 7 18.03 -4.43 -2.68
CA THR A 7 17.98 -3.13 -3.34
C THR A 7 17.70 -3.36 -4.81
N SER A 8 16.43 -3.42 -5.23
CA SER A 8 15.99 -3.14 -6.62
C SER A 8 14.46 -3.16 -6.78
N THR A 9 13.77 -2.18 -6.19
CA THR A 9 12.64 -1.37 -6.70
C THR A 9 11.86 -0.86 -5.48
N GLU A 10 12.20 0.29 -4.91
CA GLU A 10 11.63 0.78 -3.64
C GLU A 10 10.09 0.81 -3.69
N PHE A 11 9.47 -0.14 -3.00
CA PHE A 11 8.03 -0.16 -2.78
C PHE A 11 7.66 0.94 -1.79
N LYS A 12 6.67 1.73 -2.16
CA LYS A 12 6.18 2.83 -1.33
C LYS A 12 5.17 2.29 -0.33
N ARG A 13 5.03 3.02 0.77
CA ARG A 13 3.99 2.79 1.76
C ARG A 13 3.04 3.98 1.75
N TRP A 14 1.76 3.72 1.89
CA TRP A 14 0.71 4.74 1.88
C TRP A 14 -0.12 4.60 3.14
N ILE A 15 -0.29 5.68 3.89
CA ILE A 15 -1.06 5.68 5.13
C ILE A 15 -2.42 6.32 4.90
N CYS A 16 -3.48 5.63 5.30
CA CYS A 16 -4.82 6.19 5.37
C CYS A 16 -4.85 7.28 6.44
N LEU A 17 -5.20 8.52 6.07
CA LEU A 17 -5.24 9.65 6.99
C LEU A 17 -6.43 9.59 7.96
N ILE A 18 -7.40 8.71 7.70
CA ILE A 18 -8.62 8.58 8.49
C ILE A 18 -8.48 7.56 9.62
N CYS A 19 -7.91 6.38 9.32
CA CYS A 19 -7.78 5.29 10.29
C CYS A 19 -6.34 4.90 10.63
N GLY A 20 -5.35 5.38 9.87
CA GLY A 20 -3.93 5.04 10.06
C GLY A 20 -3.50 3.71 9.44
N TRP A 21 -4.37 3.01 8.70
CA TRP A 21 -3.99 1.77 8.01
C TRP A 21 -2.90 2.03 6.96
N ILE A 22 -1.92 1.12 6.85
CA ILE A 22 -0.77 1.26 5.96
C ILE A 22 -0.90 0.25 4.82
N TYR A 23 -1.02 0.78 3.59
CA TYR A 23 -0.82 0.01 2.38
C TYR A 23 0.67 -0.09 2.06
N ASN A 24 1.22 -1.29 2.02
CA ASN A 24 2.57 -1.54 1.54
C ASN A 24 2.51 -2.09 0.12
N GLU A 25 3.05 -1.38 -0.88
CA GLU A 25 3.04 -1.84 -2.27
C GLU A 25 3.71 -3.22 -2.44
N ALA A 26 4.70 -3.56 -1.60
CA ALA A 26 5.36 -4.86 -1.63
C ALA A 26 4.41 -6.01 -1.23
N GLU A 27 3.55 -5.76 -0.25
CA GLU A 27 2.62 -6.75 0.30
C GLU A 27 1.26 -6.73 -0.40
N GLY A 28 0.89 -5.59 -1.00
CA GLY A 28 -0.43 -5.36 -1.55
C GLY A 28 -1.52 -5.40 -0.48
N ALA A 29 -2.74 -5.77 -0.90
CA ALA A 29 -3.86 -6.09 -0.02
C ALA A 29 -4.63 -7.29 -0.60
N PRO A 30 -4.09 -8.53 -0.49
CA PRO A 30 -4.62 -9.69 -1.21
C PRO A 30 -6.06 -10.04 -0.83
N ASN A 31 -6.41 -9.81 0.45
CA ASN A 31 -7.78 -10.00 0.96
C ASN A 31 -8.78 -9.04 0.32
N ASP A 32 -8.30 -7.93 -0.25
CA ASP A 32 -9.08 -6.88 -0.90
C ASP A 32 -8.84 -6.86 -2.43
N GLY A 33 -8.24 -7.92 -2.97
CA GLY A 33 -8.01 -8.07 -4.42
C GLY A 33 -6.80 -7.32 -4.98
N LEU A 34 -5.96 -6.72 -4.14
CA LEU A 34 -4.69 -6.11 -4.56
C LEU A 34 -3.54 -7.10 -4.32
N ALA A 35 -2.94 -7.65 -5.38
CA ALA A 35 -1.85 -8.61 -5.24
C ALA A 35 -0.57 -7.97 -4.65
N PRO A 36 0.33 -8.77 -4.02
CA PRO A 36 1.64 -8.28 -3.62
C PRO A 36 2.41 -7.71 -4.80
N GLY A 37 3.11 -6.58 -4.59
CA GLY A 37 3.81 -5.84 -5.63
C GLY A 37 2.95 -4.86 -6.42
N THR A 38 1.64 -4.75 -6.12
CA THR A 38 0.77 -3.74 -6.75
C THR A 38 1.25 -2.34 -6.35
N ARG A 39 1.57 -1.49 -7.33
CA ARG A 39 1.94 -0.10 -7.06
C ARG A 39 0.71 0.72 -6.75
N TRP A 40 0.86 1.78 -5.98
CA TRP A 40 -0.24 2.69 -5.69
C TRP A 40 -0.82 3.33 -6.94
N VAL A 41 0.00 3.56 -7.97
CA VAL A 41 -0.47 4.05 -9.27
C VAL A 41 -1.39 3.04 -9.97
N ASP A 42 -1.23 1.74 -9.71
CA ASP A 42 -2.01 0.66 -10.31
C ASP A 42 -3.25 0.30 -9.48
N VAL A 43 -3.36 0.78 -8.24
CA VAL A 43 -4.55 0.61 -7.40
C VAL A 43 -5.75 1.30 -8.08
N PRO A 44 -6.90 0.63 -8.27
CA PRO A 44 -8.09 1.23 -8.87
C PRO A 44 -8.56 2.50 -8.15
N ALA A 45 -9.12 3.47 -8.88
CA ALA A 45 -9.62 4.71 -8.28
C ALA A 45 -10.83 4.47 -7.34
N ASP A 46 -11.65 3.46 -7.66
CA ASP A 46 -12.80 3.03 -6.87
C ASP A 46 -12.44 2.14 -5.69
N TRP A 47 -11.16 1.76 -5.55
CA TRP A 47 -10.69 0.99 -4.39
C TRP A 47 -10.84 1.81 -3.10
N ARG A 48 -11.22 1.13 -2.01
CA ARG A 48 -11.51 1.73 -0.71
C ARG A 48 -10.63 1.11 0.36
N CYS A 49 -10.33 1.88 1.40
CA CYS A 49 -9.57 1.38 2.53
C CYS A 49 -10.29 0.19 3.19
N PRO A 50 -9.63 -0.97 3.38
CA PRO A 50 -10.27 -2.17 3.91
C PRO A 50 -10.71 -2.04 5.38
N GLU A 51 -10.13 -1.08 6.12
CA GLU A 51 -10.45 -0.85 7.53
C GLU A 51 -11.58 0.18 7.74
N CYS A 52 -11.72 1.17 6.85
CA CYS A 52 -12.63 2.31 7.08
C CYS A 52 -13.42 2.80 5.86
N ASP A 53 -13.31 2.12 4.72
CA ASP A 53 -14.10 2.33 3.49
C ASP A 53 -13.94 3.72 2.81
N VAL A 54 -12.96 4.52 3.24
CA VAL A 54 -12.64 5.80 2.59
C VAL A 54 -11.92 5.62 1.27
N ALA A 55 -11.95 6.66 0.43
CA ALA A 55 -11.43 6.58 -0.92
C ALA A 55 -9.89 6.55 -0.93
N LYS A 56 -9.31 6.08 -2.03
CA LYS A 56 -7.88 6.16 -2.32
C LYS A 56 -7.30 7.58 -2.14
N GLY A 57 -8.10 8.63 -2.36
CA GLY A 57 -7.68 10.02 -2.17
C GLY A 57 -7.33 10.41 -0.72
N ASP A 58 -7.80 9.65 0.27
CA ASP A 58 -7.57 9.89 1.70
C ASP A 58 -6.26 9.27 2.22
N PHE A 59 -5.37 8.85 1.31
CA PHE A 59 -4.07 8.28 1.64
C PHE A 59 -2.94 9.25 1.30
N ALA A 60 -1.93 9.30 2.18
CA ALA A 60 -0.70 10.02 1.95
C ALA A 60 0.49 9.06 1.79
N LEU A 61 1.48 9.48 1.01
CA LEU A 61 2.76 8.77 0.94
C LEU A 61 3.41 8.80 2.34
N SER A 62 3.80 7.62 2.80
CA SER A 62 4.41 7.39 4.10
C SER A 62 5.93 7.26 3.91
N GLU A 63 6.67 8.35 4.14
CA GLU A 63 8.13 8.46 3.96
C GLU A 63 8.91 8.14 5.24
N PHE A 64 8.52 7.11 6.00
CA PHE A 64 9.25 6.65 7.17
C PHE A 64 10.19 5.49 6.86
#